data_AF-A0A5K0Z7C5-F1
#
_entry.id   AF-A0A5K0Z7C5-F1
#
_cell.length_a   1.000
_cell.length_b   1.000
_cell.length_c   1.000
_cell.angle_alpha   90.00
_cell.angle_beta   90.00
_cell.angle_gamma   90.00
#
_symmetry.space_group_name_H-M   'P 1'
#
loop_
_entity.id
_entity.type
_entity.pdbx_description
1 polymer ?
#
loop_
_entity_poly.entity_id
_entity_poly.type
_entity_poly.pdbx_seq_one_letter_code
_entity_poly.pdbx_strand_id
1 'polypeptide(L)' 'RYTVRSFGIRRNEKIACYVTVRGEKAMQLLESGLKVKEYELLRRNFSDSGCFGFGIQEHIDLGI' A
#
# COMPACT_ATOMS: atom_id res chain seq x y z
N ARG A 1 12.93 -15.02 2.82
CA ARG A 1 13.47 -14.23 1.68
C ARG A 1 14.27 -15.18 0.79
N TYR A 2 13.77 -15.46 -0.42
CA TYR A 2 14.27 -16.51 -1.30
C TYR A 2 14.84 -15.93 -2.60
N THR A 3 15.69 -16.69 -3.27
CA THR A 3 16.08 -16.43 -4.65
C THR A 3 14.95 -16.90 -5.55
N VAL A 4 14.40 -16.05 -6.40
CA VAL A 4 13.35 -16.45 -7.35
C VAL A 4 13.79 -16.07 -8.76
N ARG A 5 14.20 -17.08 -9.54
CA ARG A 5 14.82 -16.89 -10.86
C ARG A 5 13.86 -16.24 -11.87
N SER A 6 12.58 -16.56 -11.83
CA SER A 6 11.55 -15.98 -12.72
C SER A 6 11.37 -14.48 -12.52
N PHE A 7 11.52 -13.99 -11.29
CA PHE A 7 11.46 -12.56 -10.96
C PHE A 7 12.84 -11.88 -10.99
N GLY A 8 13.92 -12.61 -11.29
CA GLY A 8 15.28 -12.07 -11.29
C GLY A 8 15.85 -11.71 -9.91
N ILE A 9 15.12 -12.00 -8.82
CA ILE A 9 15.46 -11.54 -7.46
C ILE A 9 16.42 -12.53 -6.79
N ARG A 10 17.51 -12.01 -6.24
CA ARG A 10 18.47 -12.79 -5.44
C ARG A 10 18.17 -12.74 -3.96
N ARG A 11 18.60 -13.78 -3.23
CA ARG A 11 18.46 -13.81 -1.77
C ARG A 11 19.14 -12.59 -1.15
N ASN A 12 18.43 -11.91 -0.24
CA ASN A 12 18.85 -10.70 0.47
C ASN A 12 18.98 -9.42 -0.37
N GLU A 13 18.63 -9.45 -1.65
CA GLU A 13 18.61 -8.26 -2.51
C GLU A 13 17.52 -7.28 -2.10
N LYS A 14 17.85 -5.98 -1.95
CA LYS A 14 16.90 -4.92 -1.58
C LYS A 14 15.96 -4.63 -2.75
N ILE A 15 14.67 -4.91 -2.56
CA ILE A 15 13.66 -4.88 -3.64
C ILE A 15 12.48 -3.91 -3.40
N ALA A 16 12.30 -3.43 -2.17
CA ALA A 16 11.14 -2.62 -1.81
C ALA A 16 11.50 -1.60 -0.72
N CYS A 17 10.78 -0.48 -0.74
CA CYS A 17 10.81 0.56 0.28
C CYS A 17 9.43 0.62 0.95
N TYR A 18 9.40 0.84 2.26
CA TYR A 18 8.16 1.05 3.00
C TYR A 18 8.38 2.13 4.06
N VAL A 19 7.30 2.83 4.39
CA VAL A 19 7.28 3.86 5.43
C VAL A 19 6.10 3.58 6.35
N THR A 20 6.31 3.75 7.66
CA THR A 20 5.21 3.71 8.64
C THR A 20 4.90 5.14 9.06
N VAL A 21 3.69 5.60 8.79
CA VAL A 21 3.21 6.94 9.17
C VAL A 21 2.15 6.77 10.26
N ARG A 22 2.10 7.71 11.20
CA ARG A 22 1.12 7.73 12.31
C ARG A 22 0.61 9.15 12.55
N GLY A 23 -0.48 9.27 13.29
CA GLY A 23 -1.10 10.56 13.65
C GLY A 23 -1.76 11.26 12.46
N GLU A 24 -1.81 12.59 12.52
CA GLU A 24 -2.49 13.42 11.52
C GLU A 24 -1.99 13.21 10.10
N LYS A 25 -0.67 13.01 9.94
CA LYS A 25 -0.06 12.73 8.62
C LYS A 25 -0.59 11.45 7.99
N ALA A 26 -0.89 10.43 8.79
CA ALA A 26 -1.47 9.18 8.28
C ALA A 26 -2.93 9.39 7.84
N MET A 27 -3.68 10.22 8.58
CA MET A 27 -5.08 10.50 8.26
C MET A 27 -5.22 11.29 6.95
N GLN A 28 -4.37 12.29 6.73
CA GLN A 28 -4.32 13.04 5.46
C GLN A 28 -3.99 12.12 4.27
N LEU A 29 -2.98 11.26 4.40
CA LEU A 29 -2.62 10.31 3.35
C LEU A 29 -3.74 9.31 3.07
N LEU A 30 -4.44 8.86 4.11
CA LEU A 30 -5.56 7.94 3.99
C LEU A 30 -6.74 8.59 3.27
N GLU A 31 -7.06 9.85 3.58
CA GLU A 31 -8.12 10.61 2.91
C GLU A 31 -7.82 10.81 1.42
N SER A 32 -6.59 11.25 1.09
CA SER A 32 -6.15 11.36 -0.31
C SER A 32 -6.22 10.01 -1.01
N GLY A 33 -5.75 8.93 -0.38
CA GLY A 33 -5.77 7.60 -0.97
C GLY A 33 -7.17 7.03 -1.19
N LEU A 34 -8.11 7.28 -0.27
CA LEU A 34 -9.51 6.86 -0.41
C LEU A 34 -10.24 7.67 -1.48
N LYS A 35 -9.91 8.95 -1.64
CA LYS A 35 -10.46 9.80 -2.71
C LYS A 35 -10.12 9.24 -4.10
N VAL A 36 -8.90 8.73 -4.29
CA VAL A 36 -8.48 8.06 -5.55
C VAL A 36 -9.27 6.77 -5.81
N LYS A 37 -9.80 6.15 -4.75
CA LYS A 37 -10.65 4.96 -4.83
C LYS A 37 -12.14 5.26 -4.79
N GLU A 38 -12.53 6.53 -4.96
CA GLU A 38 -13.93 6.97 -4.90
C GLU A 38 -14.64 6.54 -3.60
N TYR A 39 -13.86 6.36 -2.52
CA TYR A 39 -14.32 5.82 -1.24
C TYR A 39 -14.94 4.42 -1.30
N GLU A 40 -14.73 3.67 -2.37
CA GLU A 40 -15.21 2.30 -2.51
C GLU A 40 -14.11 1.26 -2.25
N LEU A 41 -14.41 0.30 -1.38
CA LEU A 41 -13.54 -0.83 -1.07
C LEU A 41 -14.31 -2.14 -1.11
N LEU A 42 -13.70 -3.17 -1.67
CA LEU A 42 -14.28 -4.51 -1.71
C LEU A 42 -14.16 -5.18 -0.34
N ARG A 43 -15.12 -6.05 0.00
CA ARG A 43 -15.11 -6.78 1.28
C ARG A 43 -13.81 -7.57 1.52
N ARG A 44 -13.17 -8.08 0.45
CA ARG A 44 -11.89 -8.81 0.53
C ARG A 44 -10.71 -7.96 1.03
N ASN A 45 -10.85 -6.65 1.04
CA ASN A 45 -9.81 -5.72 1.50
C ASN A 45 -9.79 -5.56 3.03
N PHE A 46 -10.82 -6.06 3.72
CA PHE A 46 -10.93 -6.04 5.17
C PHE A 46 -10.49 -7.39 5.74
N SER A 47 -9.58 -7.35 6.71
CA SER A 47 -9.16 -8.53 7.47
C SER A 47 -10.06 -8.78 8.66
N ASP A 48 -10.07 -10.02 9.16
CA ASP A 48 -10.85 -10.41 10.34
C ASP A 48 -10.38 -9.70 11.62
N SER A 49 -9.14 -9.20 11.63
CA SER A 49 -8.57 -8.42 12.73
C SER A 49 -8.98 -6.95 12.73
N GLY A 50 -9.87 -6.52 11.82
CA GLY A 50 -10.34 -5.14 11.71
C GLY A 50 -9.35 -4.19 11.04
N CYS A 51 -8.36 -4.71 10.31
CA CYS A 51 -7.47 -3.91 9.47
C CYS A 51 -7.97 -3.91 8.02
N PHE A 52 -7.58 -2.91 7.24
CA PHE A 52 -7.89 -2.89 5.81
C PHE A 52 -6.71 -2.37 5.01
N GLY A 53 -6.66 -2.71 3.72
CA GLY A 53 -5.62 -2.25 2.82
C GLY A 53 -6.15 -2.11 1.39
N PHE A 54 -5.60 -1.15 0.65
CA PHE A 54 -5.94 -0.93 -0.75
C PHE A 54 -4.68 -0.59 -1.55
N GLY A 55 -4.70 -0.93 -2.84
CA GLY A 55 -3.60 -0.64 -3.76
C GLY A 55 -3.92 0.56 -4.63
N ILE A 56 -2.99 1.50 -4.72
CA ILE A 56 -2.99 2.60 -5.68
C ILE A 56 -1.96 2.27 -6.76
N GLN A 57 -2.35 2.40 -8.02
CA GLN A 57 -1.47 2.08 -9.14
C GLN A 57 -0.60 3.28 -9.55
N GLU A 58 -1.17 4.49 -9.52
CA GLU A 58 -0.47 5.73 -9.86
C GLU A 58 -0.32 6.61 -8.63
N HIS A 59 0.92 6.95 -8.30
CA HIS A 59 1.22 7.82 -7.16
C HIS A 59 0.93 9.30 -7.44
N ILE A 60 0.76 9.67 -8.72
CA ILE A 60 0.45 11.04 -9.14
C ILE A 60 -0.93 11.47 -8.60
N ASP A 61 -1.87 10.54 -8.53
CA ASP A 61 -3.23 10.79 -8.03
C ASP A 61 -3.27 11.14 -6.54
N LEU A 62 -2.22 10.85 -5.78
CA LEU A 62 -2.11 11.23 -4.37
C LEU A 62 -1.77 12.71 -4.19
N GLY A 63 -1.33 13.42 -5.24
CA GLY A 63 -1.01 14.85 -5.20
C GLY A 63 0.13 15.21 -4.24
N ILE A 64 1.06 14.26 -4.01
CA ILE A 64 2.29 14.43 -3.21
C ILE A 64 3.43 14.96 -4.07
#